data_AF-A0A661CY79-F1
#
_entry.id   AF-A0A661CY79-F1
#
_cell.length_a   1.000
_cell.length_b   1.000
_cell.length_c   1.000
_cell.angle_alpha   90.00
_cell.angle_beta   90.00
_cell.angle_gamma   90.00
#
_symmetry.space_group_name_H-M   'P 1'
#
loop_
_entity.id
_entity.type
_entity.pdbx_description
1 polymer ?
#
loop_
_entity_poly.entity_id
_entity_poly.type
_entity_poly.pdbx_seq_one_letter_code
_entity_poly.pdbx_strand_id
1 'polypeptide(L)'
;MRLATGDICLNQTKIKDKDNLDFTMFKALSNRTLNVTIDKPIVFIGAKNRGYTQNIDKNHIKILGNQFERFLDAFLRSFDYMNGKALEGIEVADWFNSRLIINPNFVPQNKKRVFEVETVFKLMQKLEPSLDLMTEKDGVVTDFNVQFDDGKLYIDSVPIDKLSTGFVSIIKLFQEMIAACGGWTGFADDKALSHVEGVVFIDEIESHIHPKWQYRIISLLKAFFPKTTFYIATHSPLIVSTTDEGEAYELVKKANQVTAHQLGNPREWYLADVFAGAFHVDFIQSTVTSVSSGSQLIHKLKDFSTKVKDYANTKDDNLKQEADILYQQILPSLAKDAPRRRALDSLR
;
A
#
# COMPACT_ATOMS: atom_id res chain seq x y z
N MET A 1 9.36 -16.16 0.15
CA MET A 1 8.68 -17.14 -0.72
C MET A 1 8.78 -16.59 -2.14
N ARG A 2 9.70 -17.09 -2.99
CA ARG A 2 9.76 -16.67 -4.40
C ARG A 2 8.59 -17.35 -5.11
N LEU A 3 7.59 -16.57 -5.49
CA LEU A 3 6.47 -17.08 -6.27
C LEU A 3 6.96 -17.29 -7.71
N ALA A 4 6.83 -18.52 -8.19
CA ALA A 4 7.23 -18.90 -9.53
C ALA A 4 6.38 -18.17 -10.58
N THR A 5 7.00 -17.83 -11.70
CA THR A 5 6.37 -17.22 -12.88
C THR A 5 5.34 -18.18 -13.48
N GLY A 6 4.07 -18.03 -13.09
CA GLY A 6 2.93 -18.79 -13.59
C GLY A 6 1.64 -18.40 -12.88
N ASP A 7 0.50 -18.50 -13.56
CA ASP A 7 -0.82 -18.18 -12.98
C ASP A 7 -1.07 -19.01 -11.71
N ILE A 8 -1.25 -18.34 -10.57
CA ILE A 8 -1.45 -19.00 -9.28
C ILE A 8 -2.95 -19.12 -9.03
N CYS A 9 -3.45 -20.36 -8.95
CA CYS A 9 -4.84 -20.63 -8.55
C CYS A 9 -4.98 -20.46 -7.03
N LEU A 10 -5.69 -19.42 -6.59
CA LEU A 10 -5.81 -19.06 -5.17
C LEU A 10 -6.92 -19.85 -4.46
N ASN A 11 -7.85 -20.47 -5.20
CA ASN A 11 -9.04 -21.14 -4.66
C ASN A 11 -9.08 -22.64 -5.00
N GLN A 12 -8.05 -23.41 -4.63
CA GLN A 12 -8.14 -24.89 -4.72
C GLN A 12 -9.13 -25.48 -3.69
N THR A 13 -9.53 -24.71 -2.68
CA THR A 13 -10.55 -25.07 -1.68
C THR A 13 -11.71 -24.07 -1.69
N LYS A 14 -12.94 -24.58 -1.74
CA LYS A 14 -14.18 -23.77 -1.65
C LYS A 14 -14.26 -23.09 -0.27
N ILE A 15 -14.22 -21.75 -0.22
CA ILE A 15 -14.36 -20.96 1.02
C ILE A 15 -15.77 -20.32 1.14
N LYS A 16 -16.69 -20.58 0.21
CA LYS A 16 -18.05 -20.01 0.27
C LYS A 16 -19.09 -21.11 0.33
N ASP A 17 -19.48 -21.46 1.54
CA ASP A 17 -20.83 -21.96 1.81
C ASP A 17 -21.66 -20.75 2.27
N LYS A 18 -22.68 -20.37 1.50
CA LYS A 18 -23.42 -19.11 1.70
C LYS A 18 -24.44 -19.20 2.84
N ASP A 19 -24.77 -20.41 3.27
CA ASP A 19 -25.83 -20.68 4.25
C ASP A 19 -25.27 -20.96 5.66
N ASN A 20 -23.94 -21.06 5.79
CA ASN A 20 -23.23 -21.14 7.06
C ASN A 20 -22.08 -20.13 7.06
N LEU A 21 -22.25 -19.02 7.78
CA LEU A 21 -21.19 -18.06 8.14
C LEU A 21 -20.15 -18.66 9.11
N ASP A 22 -19.85 -19.94 8.97
CA ASP A 22 -18.80 -20.62 9.71
C ASP A 22 -17.52 -20.50 8.87
N PHE A 23 -16.64 -19.56 9.24
CA PHE A 23 -15.29 -19.49 8.70
C PHE A 23 -14.58 -20.83 8.99
N THR A 24 -14.68 -21.77 8.07
CA THR A 24 -14.11 -23.12 8.19
C THR A 24 -12.57 -23.11 8.11
N MET A 25 -11.93 -21.94 8.11
CA MET A 25 -10.47 -21.83 8.11
C MET A 25 -9.83 -22.18 9.46
N PHE A 26 -10.51 -21.99 10.60
CA PHE A 26 -9.93 -22.33 11.92
C PHE A 26 -10.60 -23.51 12.64
N LYS A 27 -11.86 -23.82 12.34
CA LYS A 27 -12.55 -25.00 12.93
C LYS A 27 -11.97 -26.33 12.43
N ALA A 28 -11.43 -26.35 11.22
CA ALA A 28 -10.67 -27.51 10.71
C ALA A 28 -9.23 -27.57 11.27
N LEU A 29 -8.70 -26.45 11.79
CA LEU A 29 -7.42 -26.39 12.51
C LEU A 29 -7.57 -26.88 13.96
N SER A 30 -8.76 -26.85 14.57
CA SER A 30 -8.93 -27.23 15.99
C SER A 30 -8.76 -28.72 16.27
N ASN A 31 -8.86 -29.60 15.25
CA ASN A 31 -8.71 -31.05 15.41
C ASN A 31 -7.33 -31.58 15.03
N ARG A 32 -6.41 -30.71 14.59
CA ARG A 32 -4.99 -31.01 14.53
C ARG A 32 -4.32 -30.12 15.55
N THR A 33 -3.60 -30.68 16.51
CA THR A 33 -2.64 -29.96 17.34
C THR A 33 -1.53 -29.38 16.45
N LEU A 34 -1.87 -28.35 15.68
CA LEU A 34 -0.94 -27.49 15.00
C LEU A 34 -0.48 -26.52 16.06
N ASN A 35 0.71 -26.81 16.62
CA ASN A 35 1.52 -25.80 17.26
C ASN A 35 1.87 -24.76 16.18
N VAL A 36 0.94 -23.83 15.92
CA VAL A 36 1.22 -22.66 15.09
C VAL A 36 2.07 -21.74 15.96
N THR A 37 3.39 -21.85 15.82
CA THR A 37 4.31 -20.88 16.40
C THR A 37 4.33 -19.67 15.47
N ILE A 38 3.82 -18.53 15.96
CA ILE A 38 3.87 -17.26 15.24
C ILE A 38 5.08 -16.50 15.77
N ASP A 39 6.20 -16.64 15.07
CA ASP A 39 7.50 -16.11 15.51
C ASP A 39 7.74 -14.67 15.02
N LYS A 40 6.83 -14.15 14.20
CA LYS A 40 6.96 -12.88 13.50
C LYS A 40 5.68 -12.06 13.58
N PRO A 41 5.76 -10.73 13.67
CA PRO A 41 4.59 -9.86 13.59
C PRO A 41 3.80 -10.09 12.31
N ILE A 42 2.52 -10.45 12.47
CA ILE A 42 1.54 -10.46 11.40
C ILE A 42 0.52 -9.36 11.72
N VAL A 43 0.37 -8.42 10.81
CA VAL A 43 -0.51 -7.25 10.98
C VAL A 43 -1.49 -7.20 9.84
N PHE A 44 -2.76 -6.97 10.16
CA PHE A 44 -3.80 -6.74 9.15
C PHE A 44 -4.39 -5.35 9.36
N ILE A 45 -4.51 -4.56 8.31
CA ILE A 45 -5.05 -3.20 8.34
C ILE A 45 -6.18 -3.10 7.32
N GLY A 46 -7.43 -3.06 7.81
CA GLY A 46 -8.62 -2.93 6.97
C GLY A 46 -8.88 -1.50 6.49
N ALA A 47 -9.66 -1.34 5.43
CA ALA A 47 -10.00 -0.03 4.84
C ALA A 47 -11.09 0.75 5.62
N LYS A 48 -11.96 0.03 6.33
CA LYS A 48 -13.11 0.62 7.05
C LYS A 48 -12.67 1.62 8.11
N ASN A 49 -13.37 2.75 8.18
CA ASN A 49 -13.18 3.84 9.14
C ASN A 49 -11.76 4.44 9.18
N ARG A 50 -10.94 4.26 8.13
CA ARG A 50 -9.58 4.82 8.09
C ARG A 50 -9.59 6.35 7.99
N GLY A 51 -10.59 6.95 7.32
CA GLY A 51 -10.68 8.40 7.13
C GLY A 51 -11.32 9.20 8.27
N TYR A 52 -11.77 8.56 9.35
CA TYR A 52 -12.45 9.21 10.46
C TYR A 52 -11.71 8.91 11.76
N THR A 53 -11.60 9.89 12.65
CA THR A 53 -11.07 9.70 14.01
C THR A 53 -11.86 10.55 14.97
N GLN A 54 -12.02 10.06 16.19
CA GLN A 54 -12.55 10.86 17.28
C GLN A 54 -11.41 11.49 18.08
N ASN A 55 -11.77 12.52 18.84
CA ASN A 55 -10.86 13.07 19.83
C ASN A 55 -10.84 12.16 21.07
N ILE A 56 -10.00 12.50 22.05
CA ILE A 56 -9.78 11.69 23.25
C ILE A 56 -11.10 11.47 23.99
N ASP A 57 -11.40 10.20 24.28
CA ASP A 57 -12.43 9.86 25.26
C ASP A 57 -11.78 9.70 26.63
N LYS A 58 -12.22 10.50 27.60
CA LYS A 58 -11.73 10.44 28.99
C LYS A 58 -11.87 9.05 29.60
N ASN A 59 -12.83 8.26 29.15
CA ASN A 59 -13.05 6.88 29.62
C ASN A 59 -12.08 5.86 28.98
N HIS A 60 -11.41 6.23 27.90
CA HIS A 60 -10.49 5.36 27.14
C HIS A 60 -9.01 5.71 27.33
N ILE A 61 -8.69 6.76 28.10
CA ILE A 61 -7.30 7.07 28.47
C ILE A 61 -6.74 5.94 29.33
N LYS A 62 -5.95 5.07 28.71
CA LYS A 62 -5.25 3.97 29.39
C LYS A 62 -3.76 4.27 29.50
N ILE A 63 -3.21 3.99 30.68
CA ILE A 63 -1.76 3.89 30.85
C ILE A 63 -1.30 2.71 30.00
N LEU A 64 -0.16 2.89 29.34
CA LEU A 64 0.41 1.89 28.46
C LEU A 64 0.68 0.58 29.23
N GLY A 65 0.10 -0.51 28.75
CA GLY A 65 0.29 -1.84 29.32
C GLY A 65 1.72 -2.39 29.14
N ASN A 66 1.96 -3.56 29.74
CA ASN A 66 3.21 -4.28 29.53
C ASN A 66 3.34 -4.80 28.08
N GLN A 67 4.52 -5.30 27.70
CA GLN A 67 4.77 -5.74 26.31
C GLN A 67 3.79 -6.82 25.85
N PHE A 68 3.43 -7.78 26.72
CA PHE A 68 2.50 -8.85 26.38
C PHE A 68 1.07 -8.32 26.15
N GLU A 69 0.59 -7.41 27.00
CA GLU A 69 -0.72 -6.78 26.82
C GLU A 69 -0.80 -6.01 25.50
N ARG A 70 0.28 -5.28 25.16
CA ARG A 70 0.36 -4.55 23.89
C ARG A 70 0.42 -5.46 22.68
N PHE A 71 1.16 -6.56 22.78
CA PHE A 71 1.18 -7.60 21.77
C PHE A 71 -0.23 -8.16 21.57
N LEU A 72 -0.91 -8.53 22.66
CA LEU A 72 -2.26 -9.09 22.61
C LEU A 72 -3.25 -8.11 21.98
N ASP A 73 -3.18 -6.84 22.36
CA ASP A 73 -4.00 -5.77 21.81
C ASP A 73 -3.76 -5.58 20.29
N ALA A 74 -2.50 -5.57 19.84
CA ALA A 74 -2.17 -5.53 18.40
C ALA A 74 -2.64 -6.77 17.63
N PHE A 75 -2.52 -7.95 18.24
CA PHE A 75 -2.99 -9.21 17.68
C PHE A 75 -4.52 -9.21 17.53
N LEU A 76 -5.24 -8.80 18.58
CA LEU A 76 -6.71 -8.74 18.57
C LEU A 76 -7.22 -7.73 17.53
N ARG A 77 -6.59 -6.56 17.40
CA ARG A 77 -6.92 -5.60 16.31
C ARG A 77 -6.77 -6.22 14.93
N SER A 78 -5.64 -6.89 14.67
CA SER A 78 -5.41 -7.58 13.40
C SER A 78 -6.47 -8.66 13.15
N PHE A 79 -6.82 -9.42 14.19
CA PHE A 79 -7.86 -10.45 14.11
C PHE A 79 -9.26 -9.87 13.85
N ASP A 80 -9.61 -8.75 14.49
CA ASP A 80 -10.90 -8.08 14.26
C ASP A 80 -10.98 -7.52 12.83
N TYR A 81 -9.90 -6.95 12.31
CA TYR A 81 -9.88 -6.51 10.91
C TYR A 81 -10.03 -7.67 9.92
N MET A 82 -9.40 -8.83 10.18
CA MET A 82 -9.60 -10.03 9.35
C MET A 82 -11.06 -10.49 9.33
N ASN A 83 -11.79 -10.27 10.43
CA ASN A 83 -13.23 -10.56 10.52
C ASN A 83 -14.11 -9.42 9.97
N GLY A 84 -13.51 -8.40 9.35
CA GLY A 84 -14.23 -7.29 8.71
C GLY A 84 -14.85 -6.29 9.69
N LYS A 85 -14.46 -6.34 10.97
CA LYS A 85 -14.83 -5.33 11.96
C LYS A 85 -13.95 -4.09 11.81
N ALA A 86 -14.52 -2.92 12.07
CA ALA A 86 -13.73 -1.71 12.22
C ALA A 86 -13.12 -1.67 13.64
N LEU A 87 -12.08 -0.86 13.83
CA LEU A 87 -11.60 -0.54 15.17
C LEU A 87 -12.68 0.25 15.90
N GLU A 88 -13.26 -0.33 16.94
CA GLU A 88 -14.17 0.36 17.86
C GLU A 88 -13.53 0.63 19.24
N GLY A 89 -12.20 0.48 19.38
CA GLY A 89 -11.58 0.36 20.70
C GLY A 89 -10.47 1.33 21.09
N ILE A 90 -9.68 1.85 20.13
CA ILE A 90 -8.59 2.81 20.41
C ILE A 90 -8.54 3.79 19.24
N GLU A 91 -8.90 5.04 19.50
CA GLU A 91 -8.77 6.10 18.51
C GLU A 91 -7.33 6.61 18.46
N VAL A 92 -6.96 7.28 17.36
CA VAL A 92 -5.61 7.81 17.18
C VAL A 92 -5.23 8.70 18.35
N ALA A 93 -6.17 9.52 18.81
CA ALA A 93 -5.96 10.44 19.92
C ALA A 93 -5.55 9.70 21.21
N ASP A 94 -6.24 8.62 21.57
CA ASP A 94 -5.92 7.80 22.75
C ASP A 94 -4.56 7.11 22.61
N TRP A 95 -4.24 6.65 21.40
CA TRP A 95 -2.94 6.05 21.11
C TRP A 95 -1.80 7.05 21.33
N PHE A 96 -1.87 8.25 20.74
CA PHE A 96 -0.86 9.29 20.94
C PHE A 96 -0.73 9.67 22.42
N ASN A 97 -1.87 9.88 23.07
CA ASN A 97 -1.92 10.34 24.46
C ASN A 97 -1.26 9.37 25.43
N SER A 98 -1.52 8.08 25.28
CA SER A 98 -0.91 7.03 26.14
C SER A 98 0.62 6.90 25.98
N ARG A 99 1.21 7.44 24.89
CA ARG A 99 2.68 7.51 24.70
C ARG A 99 3.29 8.84 25.15
N LEU A 100 2.51 9.93 25.13
CA LEU A 100 3.00 11.29 25.40
C LEU A 100 2.74 11.79 26.83
N ILE A 101 1.65 11.36 27.49
CA ILE A 101 1.30 11.83 28.85
C ILE A 101 2.37 11.48 29.87
N ILE A 102 2.95 10.28 29.76
CA ILE A 102 3.90 9.81 30.75
C ILE A 102 5.20 10.57 30.54
N ASN A 103 5.51 11.46 31.49
CA ASN A 103 6.74 12.25 31.45
C ASN A 103 7.94 11.29 31.26
N PRO A 104 8.72 11.44 30.17
CA PRO A 104 9.80 10.52 29.84
C PRO A 104 10.86 10.39 30.93
N ASN A 105 11.02 11.40 31.80
CA ASN A 105 11.98 11.35 32.91
C ASN A 105 11.58 10.36 34.02
N PHE A 106 10.31 9.95 34.08
CA PHE A 106 9.82 8.92 35.00
C PHE A 106 9.85 7.51 34.41
N VAL A 107 10.32 7.35 33.17
CA VAL A 107 10.37 6.07 32.47
C VAL A 107 11.82 5.69 32.19
N PRO A 108 12.26 4.45 32.49
CA PRO A 108 13.57 3.97 32.08
C PRO A 108 13.79 4.19 30.58
N GLN A 109 15.01 4.58 30.18
CA GLN A 109 15.30 4.97 28.78
C GLN A 109 14.86 3.91 27.75
N ASN A 110 15.06 2.63 28.05
CA ASN A 110 14.65 1.50 27.20
C ASN A 110 13.15 1.19 27.20
N LYS A 111 12.35 1.92 27.98
CA LYS A 111 10.89 1.76 28.09
C LYS A 111 10.10 3.00 27.67
N LYS A 112 10.76 4.14 27.42
CA LYS A 112 10.13 5.33 26.85
C LYS A 112 9.45 4.94 25.56
N ARG A 113 8.18 5.27 25.33
CA ARG A 113 7.46 4.93 24.08
C ARG A 113 7.19 6.12 23.17
N VAL A 114 7.76 7.26 23.50
CA VAL A 114 7.73 8.49 22.70
C VAL A 114 8.30 8.25 21.29
N PHE A 115 9.27 7.36 21.14
CA PHE A 115 9.84 7.00 19.83
C PHE A 115 8.78 6.42 18.86
N GLU A 116 7.68 5.84 19.34
CA GLU A 116 6.60 5.33 18.49
C GLU A 116 5.90 6.50 17.78
N VAL A 117 5.60 7.55 18.54
CA VAL A 117 5.03 8.80 18.03
C VAL A 117 6.01 9.49 17.10
N GLU A 118 7.28 9.55 17.50
CA GLU A 118 8.37 10.09 16.69
C GLU A 118 8.43 9.41 15.31
N THR A 119 8.35 8.09 15.28
CA THR A 119 8.41 7.33 14.03
C THR A 119 7.22 7.64 13.13
N VAL A 120 6.00 7.73 13.68
CA VAL A 120 4.80 8.10 12.90
C VAL A 120 5.00 9.47 12.26
N PHE A 121 5.52 10.46 13.00
CA PHE A 121 5.77 11.78 12.45
C PHE A 121 6.91 11.83 11.45
N LYS A 122 7.99 11.06 11.65
CA LYS A 122 9.04 10.87 10.64
C LYS A 122 8.46 10.32 9.33
N LEU A 123 7.62 9.30 9.40
CA LEU A 123 6.94 8.74 8.22
C LEU A 123 6.06 9.78 7.53
N MET A 124 5.28 10.54 8.30
CA MET A 124 4.43 11.63 7.80
C MET A 124 5.25 12.73 7.09
N GLN A 125 6.32 13.25 7.72
CA GLN A 125 7.17 14.27 7.13
C GLN A 125 7.95 13.75 5.91
N LYS A 126 8.31 12.47 5.87
CA LYS A 126 8.88 11.86 4.65
C LYS A 126 7.87 11.75 3.52
N LEU A 127 6.57 11.61 3.84
CA LEU A 127 5.49 11.60 2.85
C LEU A 127 5.11 13.01 2.39
N GLU A 128 5.13 13.99 3.29
CA GLU A 128 4.86 15.41 3.03
C GLU A 128 5.87 16.31 3.79
N PRO A 129 7.01 16.67 3.15
CA PRO A 129 8.08 17.41 3.80
C PRO A 129 7.73 18.83 4.26
N SER A 130 6.60 19.38 3.83
CA SER A 130 6.13 20.69 4.29
C SER A 130 5.44 20.65 5.66
N LEU A 131 5.14 19.45 6.19
CA LEU A 131 4.55 19.31 7.52
C LEU A 131 5.59 19.57 8.61
N ASP A 132 5.23 20.43 9.56
CA ASP A 132 6.05 20.71 10.75
C ASP A 132 5.46 20.00 11.98
N LEU A 133 5.75 18.70 12.12
CA LEU A 133 5.18 17.85 13.18
C LEU A 133 6.12 17.69 14.38
N MET A 134 7.41 17.95 14.19
CA MET A 134 8.43 17.75 15.21
C MET A 134 9.68 18.58 14.92
N THR A 135 10.36 19.00 15.97
CA THR A 135 11.66 19.68 15.89
C THR A 135 12.79 18.71 16.23
N GLU A 136 13.80 18.65 15.36
CA GLU A 136 14.97 17.80 15.52
C GLU A 136 16.24 18.66 15.68
N LYS A 137 17.09 18.33 16.67
CA LYS A 137 18.42 18.90 16.86
C LYS A 137 19.44 17.77 17.00
N ASP A 138 20.49 17.80 16.19
CA ASP A 138 21.58 16.82 16.18
C ASP A 138 21.13 15.35 16.08
N GLY A 139 20.07 15.08 15.32
CA GLY A 139 19.56 13.71 15.15
C GLY A 139 18.58 13.27 16.25
N VAL A 140 18.25 14.17 17.19
CA VAL A 140 17.39 13.89 18.34
C VAL A 140 16.16 14.79 18.29
N VAL A 141 14.99 14.18 18.39
CA VAL A 141 13.73 14.92 18.46
C VAL A 141 13.61 15.60 19.82
N THR A 142 13.52 16.92 19.81
CA THR A 142 13.46 17.74 21.02
C THR A 142 12.05 18.14 21.39
N ASP A 143 11.16 18.27 20.41
CA ASP A 143 9.79 18.70 20.63
C ASP A 143 8.84 18.17 19.56
N PHE A 144 7.57 18.03 19.92
CA PHE A 144 6.49 17.65 19.02
C PHE A 144 5.52 18.82 18.87
N ASN A 145 5.10 19.11 17.64
CA ASN A 145 4.05 20.09 17.39
C ASN A 145 2.66 19.46 17.65
N VAL A 146 2.49 18.98 18.88
CA VAL A 146 1.31 18.32 19.40
C VAL A 146 0.97 18.94 20.74
N GLN A 147 -0.29 19.32 20.89
CA GLN A 147 -0.77 19.93 22.13
C GLN A 147 -2.01 19.19 22.61
N PHE A 148 -2.13 19.07 23.92
CA PHE A 148 -3.37 18.60 24.54
C PHE A 148 -3.98 19.76 25.30
N ASP A 149 -5.16 20.20 24.86
CA ASP A 149 -5.89 21.33 25.45
C ASP A 149 -7.39 21.03 25.50
N ASP A 150 -8.04 21.37 26.62
CA ASP A 150 -9.47 21.15 26.91
C ASP A 150 -10.02 19.77 26.45
N GLY A 151 -9.29 18.70 26.77
CA GLY A 151 -9.71 17.35 26.42
C GLY A 151 -9.50 16.96 24.95
N LYS A 152 -8.82 17.80 24.16
CA LYS A 152 -8.57 17.58 22.74
C LYS A 152 -7.09 17.49 22.42
N LEU A 153 -6.75 16.53 21.55
CA LEU A 153 -5.44 16.46 20.93
C LEU A 153 -5.41 17.33 19.67
N TYR A 154 -4.41 18.21 19.60
CA TYR A 154 -4.12 19.07 18.48
C TYR A 154 -2.83 18.61 17.81
N ILE A 155 -2.83 18.53 16.48
CA ILE A 155 -1.64 18.30 15.66
C ILE A 155 -1.50 19.52 14.77
N ASP A 156 -0.36 20.20 14.85
CA ASP A 156 -0.12 21.46 14.13
C ASP A 156 -1.25 22.49 14.36
N SER A 157 -1.60 22.70 15.63
CA SER A 157 -2.69 23.61 16.07
C SER A 157 -4.11 23.26 15.58
N VAL A 158 -4.31 22.12 14.91
CA VAL A 158 -5.63 21.65 14.46
C VAL A 158 -6.10 20.48 15.32
N PRO A 159 -7.34 20.51 15.87
CA PRO A 159 -7.90 19.36 16.57
C PRO A 159 -7.91 18.12 15.68
N ILE A 160 -7.55 16.97 16.22
CA ILE A 160 -7.40 15.73 15.45
C ILE A 160 -8.69 15.31 14.72
N ASP A 161 -9.86 15.58 15.32
CA ASP A 161 -11.20 15.32 14.76
C ASP A 161 -11.58 16.31 13.63
N LYS A 162 -10.76 17.33 13.39
CA LYS A 162 -10.92 18.33 12.34
C LYS A 162 -9.88 18.23 11.23
N LEU A 163 -8.96 17.28 11.32
CA LEU A 163 -7.99 17.01 10.25
C LEU A 163 -8.69 16.47 9.00
N SER A 164 -8.05 16.68 7.85
CA SER A 164 -8.56 16.11 6.60
C SER A 164 -8.61 14.58 6.67
N THR A 165 -9.63 13.98 6.06
CA THR A 165 -9.85 12.52 6.09
C THR A 165 -8.64 11.74 5.55
N GLY A 166 -7.97 12.26 4.52
CA GLY A 166 -6.74 11.68 3.99
C GLY A 166 -5.56 11.72 4.95
N PHE A 167 -5.41 12.81 5.71
CA PHE A 167 -4.37 12.93 6.73
C PHE A 167 -4.62 11.96 7.89
N VAL A 168 -5.86 11.88 8.38
CA VAL A 168 -6.28 10.89 9.38
C VAL A 168 -6.02 9.46 8.88
N SER A 169 -6.31 9.20 7.60
CA SER A 169 -6.12 7.87 7.00
C SER A 169 -4.67 7.40 7.03
N ILE A 170 -3.74 8.28 6.65
CA ILE A 170 -2.30 7.97 6.71
C ILE A 170 -1.84 7.81 8.16
N ILE A 171 -2.28 8.69 9.07
CA ILE A 171 -1.87 8.57 10.47
C ILE A 171 -2.36 7.24 11.05
N LYS A 172 -3.62 6.85 10.82
CA LYS A 172 -4.14 5.55 11.26
C LYS A 172 -3.33 4.39 10.69
N LEU A 173 -2.99 4.45 9.40
CA LEU A 173 -2.16 3.42 8.76
C LEU A 173 -0.80 3.28 9.44
N PHE A 174 -0.07 4.38 9.62
CA PHE A 174 1.24 4.35 10.27
C PHE A 174 1.14 3.98 11.75
N GLN A 175 0.16 4.54 12.47
CA GLN A 175 -0.08 4.23 13.88
C GLN A 175 -0.36 2.75 14.08
N GLU A 176 -1.17 2.10 13.25
CA GLU A 176 -1.44 0.66 13.37
C GLU A 176 -0.18 -0.18 13.11
N MET A 177 0.58 0.15 12.06
CA MET A 177 1.85 -0.52 11.78
C MET A 177 2.84 -0.40 12.94
N ILE A 178 2.99 0.82 13.48
CA ILE A 178 3.91 1.10 14.57
C ILE A 178 3.43 0.50 15.90
N ALA A 179 2.14 0.56 16.19
CA ALA A 179 1.55 -0.06 17.38
C ALA A 179 1.79 -1.57 17.37
N ALA A 180 1.61 -2.22 16.22
CA ALA A 180 1.86 -3.64 16.06
C ALA A 180 3.34 -3.97 16.15
N CYS A 181 4.21 -3.31 15.39
CA CYS A 181 5.66 -3.53 15.49
C CYS A 181 6.17 -3.32 16.92
N GLY A 182 5.70 -2.28 17.61
CA GLY A 182 6.06 -1.96 18.99
C GLY A 182 5.53 -2.97 20.00
N GLY A 183 4.32 -3.50 19.80
CA GLY A 183 3.77 -4.56 20.65
C GLY A 183 4.56 -5.87 20.54
N TRP A 184 4.94 -6.25 19.31
CA TRP A 184 5.66 -7.50 19.04
C TRP A 184 7.14 -7.43 19.42
N THR A 185 7.84 -6.39 18.99
CA THR A 185 9.31 -6.32 19.10
C THR A 185 9.77 -5.50 20.29
N GLY A 186 8.89 -4.64 20.84
CA GLY A 186 9.27 -3.71 21.89
C GLY A 186 10.35 -2.71 21.47
N PHE A 187 10.51 -2.47 20.16
CA PHE A 187 11.60 -1.70 19.56
C PHE A 187 11.89 -0.38 20.29
N ALA A 188 13.13 0.11 20.22
CA ALA A 188 13.57 1.28 20.98
C ALA A 188 13.76 2.55 20.14
N ASP A 189 13.91 2.41 18.82
CA ASP A 189 14.08 3.52 17.87
C ASP A 189 13.54 3.17 16.48
N ASP A 190 13.45 4.15 15.59
CA ASP A 190 13.01 3.97 14.20
C ASP A 190 13.94 3.05 13.40
N LYS A 191 15.25 3.04 13.70
CA LYS A 191 16.24 2.15 13.05
C LYS A 191 15.92 0.67 13.28
N ALA A 192 15.36 0.32 14.44
CA ALA A 192 14.93 -1.03 14.73
C ALA A 192 13.86 -1.53 13.74
N LEU A 193 13.04 -0.64 13.15
CA LEU A 193 12.03 -1.03 12.16
C LEU A 193 12.64 -1.64 10.90
N SER A 194 13.83 -1.20 10.52
CA SER A 194 14.57 -1.79 9.39
C SER A 194 14.98 -3.25 9.63
N HIS A 195 14.96 -3.70 10.89
CA HIS A 195 15.28 -5.05 11.30
C HIS A 195 14.05 -5.90 11.59
N VAL A 196 12.84 -5.32 11.58
CA VAL A 196 11.60 -6.05 11.85
C VAL A 196 11.26 -6.95 10.68
N GLU A 197 11.36 -8.26 10.91
CA GLU A 197 10.86 -9.28 10.00
C GLU A 197 9.39 -9.55 10.28
N GLY A 198 8.51 -9.02 9.45
CA GLY A 198 7.07 -9.14 9.63
C GLY A 198 6.31 -9.33 8.32
N VAL A 199 5.01 -9.58 8.44
CA VAL A 199 4.06 -9.60 7.32
C VAL A 199 2.94 -8.61 7.62
N VAL A 200 2.70 -7.69 6.69
CA VAL A 200 1.64 -6.68 6.82
C VAL A 200 0.68 -6.80 5.64
N PHE A 201 -0.60 -6.98 5.94
CA PHE A 201 -1.70 -6.96 5.00
C PHE A 201 -2.40 -5.60 5.07
N ILE A 202 -2.53 -4.91 3.94
CA ILE A 202 -3.22 -3.62 3.87
C ILE A 202 -4.31 -3.73 2.80
N ASP A 203 -5.55 -3.54 3.21
CA ASP A 203 -6.67 -3.43 2.29
C ASP A 203 -6.88 -1.96 1.89
N GLU A 204 -7.22 -1.73 0.61
CA GLU A 204 -7.36 -0.41 -0.03
C GLU A 204 -6.39 0.64 0.53
N ILE A 205 -5.09 0.46 0.29
CA ILE A 205 -4.06 1.37 0.83
C ILE A 205 -4.31 2.84 0.45
N GLU A 206 -5.01 3.10 -0.65
CA GLU A 206 -5.35 4.43 -1.17
C GLU A 206 -6.54 5.11 -0.49
N SER A 207 -7.26 4.42 0.41
CA SER A 207 -8.53 4.91 0.96
C SER A 207 -8.42 6.32 1.57
N HIS A 208 -9.17 7.26 1.02
CA HIS A 208 -9.20 8.70 1.35
C HIS A 208 -7.88 9.49 1.12
N ILE A 209 -6.86 8.89 0.52
CA ILE A 209 -5.51 9.48 0.44
C ILE A 209 -5.32 10.30 -0.84
N HIS A 210 -4.64 11.44 -0.72
CA HIS A 210 -4.32 12.32 -1.85
C HIS A 210 -3.42 11.62 -2.90
N PRO A 211 -3.64 11.81 -4.22
CA PRO A 211 -2.84 11.18 -5.28
C PRO A 211 -1.31 11.28 -5.13
N LYS A 212 -0.82 12.46 -4.71
CA LYS A 212 0.61 12.69 -4.41
C LYS A 212 1.17 11.68 -3.39
N TRP A 213 0.38 11.34 -2.37
CA TRP A 213 0.78 10.40 -1.33
C TRP A 213 0.63 8.97 -1.80
N GLN A 214 -0.40 8.65 -2.59
CA GLN A 214 -0.52 7.33 -3.24
C GLN A 214 0.74 7.01 -4.04
N TYR A 215 1.25 7.95 -4.83
CA TYR A 215 2.47 7.75 -5.62
C TYR A 215 3.74 7.53 -4.78
N ARG A 216 3.77 7.99 -3.52
CA ARG A 216 4.97 7.95 -2.67
C ARG A 216 4.96 6.83 -1.64
N ILE A 217 3.78 6.36 -1.23
CA ILE A 217 3.61 5.52 -0.05
C ILE A 217 4.31 4.17 -0.18
N ILE A 218 4.24 3.51 -1.34
CA ILE A 218 4.87 2.20 -1.56
C ILE A 218 6.39 2.30 -1.42
N SER A 219 7.00 3.29 -2.08
CA SER A 219 8.45 3.53 -1.99
C SER A 219 8.87 3.85 -0.55
N LEU A 220 8.06 4.62 0.18
CA LEU A 220 8.30 4.95 1.57
C LEU A 220 8.27 3.70 2.47
N LEU A 221 7.26 2.84 2.31
CA LEU A 221 7.13 1.61 3.09
C LEU A 221 8.32 0.66 2.84
N LYS A 222 8.73 0.49 1.58
CA LYS A 222 9.93 -0.31 1.23
C LYS A 222 11.19 0.21 1.90
N ALA A 223 11.36 1.53 1.96
CA ALA A 223 12.54 2.15 2.54
C ALA A 223 12.59 2.04 4.07
N PHE A 224 11.44 2.18 4.75
CA PHE A 224 11.36 2.14 6.21
C PHE A 224 11.29 0.72 6.78
N PHE A 225 10.73 -0.22 6.03
CA PHE A 225 10.52 -1.61 6.47
C PHE A 225 11.12 -2.63 5.49
N PRO A 226 12.44 -2.56 5.18
CA PRO A 226 13.09 -3.40 4.17
C PRO A 226 13.00 -4.92 4.43
N LYS A 227 12.78 -5.34 5.67
CA LYS A 227 12.63 -6.77 6.05
C LYS A 227 11.18 -7.21 6.25
N THR A 228 10.22 -6.31 6.05
CA THR A 228 8.80 -6.62 6.15
C THR A 228 8.21 -6.92 4.79
N THR A 229 7.42 -7.99 4.69
CA THR A 229 6.67 -8.32 3.47
C THR A 229 5.31 -7.66 3.52
N PHE A 230 4.99 -6.86 2.50
CA PHE A 230 3.69 -6.20 2.37
C PHE A 230 2.81 -6.91 1.34
N TYR A 231 1.59 -7.23 1.72
CA TYR A 231 0.52 -7.66 0.83
C TYR A 231 -0.54 -6.58 0.79
N ILE A 232 -0.63 -5.89 -0.33
CA ILE A 232 -1.46 -4.70 -0.47
C ILE A 232 -2.53 -4.97 -1.52
N ALA A 233 -3.79 -4.81 -1.14
CA ALA A 233 -4.89 -4.72 -2.08
C ALA A 233 -5.13 -3.26 -2.45
N THR A 234 -5.39 -3.00 -3.72
CA THR A 234 -5.62 -1.64 -4.23
C THR A 234 -6.48 -1.68 -5.48
N HIS A 235 -7.32 -0.67 -5.63
CA HIS A 235 -8.02 -0.31 -6.86
C HIS A 235 -7.41 0.94 -7.51
N SER A 236 -6.30 1.47 -6.99
CA SER A 236 -5.66 2.68 -7.51
C SER A 236 -4.62 2.37 -8.59
N PRO A 237 -4.80 2.88 -9.82
CA PRO A 237 -3.80 2.81 -10.87
C PRO A 237 -2.51 3.55 -10.50
N LEU A 238 -2.59 4.58 -9.65
CA LEU A 238 -1.40 5.31 -9.20
C LEU A 238 -0.53 4.45 -8.29
N ILE A 239 -1.13 3.67 -7.39
CA ILE A 239 -0.40 2.70 -6.56
C ILE A 239 0.26 1.65 -7.46
N VAL A 240 -0.51 1.04 -8.37
CA VAL A 240 0.02 0.03 -9.31
C VAL A 240 1.17 0.59 -10.14
N SER A 241 1.07 1.84 -10.62
CA SER A 241 2.13 2.50 -11.39
C SER A 241 3.46 2.70 -10.64
N THR A 242 3.51 2.43 -9.33
CA THR A 242 4.74 2.55 -8.53
C THR A 242 5.40 1.21 -8.22
N THR A 243 4.81 0.12 -8.69
CA THR A 243 5.29 -1.25 -8.46
C THR A 243 6.31 -1.67 -9.52
N ASP A 244 7.37 -2.34 -9.07
CA ASP A 244 8.42 -2.89 -9.91
C ASP A 244 7.98 -4.25 -10.50
N GLU A 245 8.79 -4.81 -11.39
CA GLU A 245 8.50 -6.10 -12.01
C GLU A 245 8.29 -7.22 -10.97
N GLY A 246 7.18 -7.95 -11.09
CA GLY A 246 6.85 -9.07 -10.20
C GLY A 246 6.26 -8.69 -8.85
N GLU A 247 5.95 -7.41 -8.64
CA GLU A 247 5.32 -6.92 -7.42
C GLU A 247 3.80 -6.73 -7.53
N ALA A 248 3.26 -6.61 -8.74
CA ALA A 248 1.83 -6.40 -8.96
C ALA A 248 1.17 -7.59 -9.65
N TYR A 249 -0.02 -7.94 -9.16
CA TYR A 249 -0.82 -9.06 -9.64
C TYR A 249 -2.27 -8.63 -9.78
N GLU A 250 -2.87 -8.95 -10.92
CA GLU A 250 -4.30 -8.82 -11.15
C GLU A 250 -5.01 -10.08 -10.67
N LEU A 251 -6.06 -9.92 -9.86
CA LEU A 251 -6.90 -11.03 -9.43
C LEU A 251 -8.10 -11.19 -10.39
N VAL A 252 -8.10 -12.27 -11.17
CA VAL A 252 -9.14 -12.55 -12.15
C VAL A 252 -10.05 -13.67 -11.65
N LYS A 253 -11.36 -13.42 -11.62
CA LYS A 253 -12.36 -14.43 -11.28
C LYS A 253 -12.87 -15.11 -12.54
N LYS A 254 -12.58 -16.40 -12.72
CA LYS A 254 -13.14 -17.25 -13.79
C LYS A 254 -14.02 -18.33 -13.17
N ALA A 255 -15.32 -18.29 -13.48
CA ALA A 255 -16.35 -19.13 -12.87
C ALA A 255 -16.30 -19.07 -11.33
N ASN A 256 -15.84 -20.15 -10.67
CA ASN A 256 -15.73 -20.26 -9.22
C ASN A 256 -14.28 -20.25 -8.70
N GLN A 257 -13.30 -19.90 -9.55
CA GLN A 257 -11.90 -19.81 -9.19
C GLN A 257 -11.40 -18.37 -9.31
N VAL A 258 -10.45 -18.00 -8.45
CA VAL A 258 -9.71 -16.75 -8.54
C VAL A 258 -8.26 -17.11 -8.87
N THR A 259 -7.74 -16.53 -9.94
CA THR A 259 -6.36 -16.70 -10.40
C THR A 259 -5.63 -15.37 -10.30
N ALA A 260 -4.39 -15.39 -9.83
CA ALA A 260 -3.52 -14.22 -9.86
C ALA A 260 -2.69 -14.23 -11.16
N HIS A 261 -2.79 -13.15 -11.93
CA HIS A 261 -2.02 -12.92 -13.14
C HIS A 261 -1.00 -11.81 -12.87
N GLN A 262 0.29 -12.12 -13.02
CA GLN A 262 1.37 -11.17 -12.77
C GLN A 262 1.35 -10.05 -13.82
N LEU A 263 1.36 -8.80 -13.37
CA LEU A 263 1.60 -7.65 -14.23
C LEU A 263 3.09 -7.55 -14.55
N GLY A 264 3.46 -6.95 -15.69
CA GLY A 264 4.87 -6.80 -16.09
C GLY A 264 5.65 -5.87 -15.15
N ASN A 265 6.18 -4.76 -15.67
CA ASN A 265 6.80 -3.72 -14.85
C ASN A 265 5.99 -2.41 -14.91
N PRO A 266 4.91 -2.26 -14.12
CA PRO A 266 4.04 -1.09 -14.17
C PRO A 266 4.75 0.24 -13.98
N ARG A 267 5.86 0.28 -13.24
CA ARG A 267 6.69 1.47 -13.05
C ARG A 267 7.32 2.01 -14.34
N GLU A 268 7.55 1.14 -15.33
CA GLU A 268 8.06 1.53 -16.64
C GLU A 268 6.96 1.79 -17.67
N TRP A 269 5.70 1.60 -17.29
CA TRP A 269 4.56 1.81 -18.18
C TRP A 269 4.12 3.28 -18.17
N TYR A 270 3.56 3.75 -19.29
CA TYR A 270 2.79 4.98 -19.25
C TYR A 270 1.54 4.77 -18.39
N LEU A 271 1.08 5.83 -17.70
CA LEU A 271 -0.11 5.71 -16.84
C LEU A 271 -1.33 5.19 -17.63
N ALA A 272 -1.54 5.65 -18.87
CA ALA A 272 -2.59 5.14 -19.74
C ALA A 272 -2.50 3.62 -20.00
N ASP A 273 -1.29 3.06 -20.03
CA ASP A 273 -1.06 1.63 -20.21
C ASP A 273 -1.28 0.85 -18.92
N VAL A 274 -1.08 1.47 -17.76
CA VAL A 274 -1.50 0.89 -16.47
C VAL A 274 -3.02 0.77 -16.42
N PHE A 275 -3.75 1.82 -16.81
CA PHE A 275 -5.22 1.78 -16.88
C PHE A 275 -5.73 0.71 -17.87
N ALA A 276 -5.16 0.66 -19.07
CA ALA A 276 -5.57 -0.35 -20.06
C ALA A 276 -5.17 -1.77 -19.61
N GLY A 277 -3.92 -1.97 -19.19
CA GLY A 277 -3.34 -3.28 -18.93
C GLY A 277 -3.70 -3.90 -17.59
N ALA A 278 -3.97 -3.11 -16.55
CA ALA A 278 -4.30 -3.60 -15.21
C ALA A 278 -5.77 -3.40 -14.83
N PHE A 279 -6.45 -2.42 -15.43
CA PHE A 279 -7.83 -2.05 -15.06
C PHE A 279 -8.83 -2.20 -16.21
N HIS A 280 -8.38 -2.61 -17.40
CA HIS A 280 -9.22 -2.77 -18.60
C HIS A 280 -10.00 -1.50 -18.97
N VAL A 281 -9.38 -0.34 -18.73
CA VAL A 281 -9.95 0.97 -19.08
C VAL A 281 -9.23 1.53 -20.31
N ASP A 282 -9.93 1.53 -21.44
CA ASP A 282 -9.45 2.15 -22.66
C ASP A 282 -9.79 3.65 -22.67
N PHE A 283 -8.75 4.49 -22.63
CA PHE A 283 -8.94 5.92 -22.89
C PHE A 283 -9.20 6.15 -24.37
N ILE A 284 -10.42 6.56 -24.72
CA ILE A 284 -10.77 6.98 -26.08
C ILE A 284 -9.87 8.16 -26.44
N GLN A 285 -8.96 7.97 -27.39
CA GLN A 285 -8.19 9.04 -28.02
C GLN A 285 -9.13 9.88 -28.90
N SER A 286 -9.94 10.73 -28.28
CA SER A 286 -10.58 11.84 -28.99
C SER A 286 -9.49 12.83 -29.39
N THR A 287 -8.99 12.71 -30.63
CA THR A 287 -8.39 13.78 -31.45
C THR A 287 -7.66 14.89 -30.66
N VAL A 288 -6.41 14.63 -30.26
CA VAL A 288 -5.50 15.70 -29.81
C VAL A 288 -4.48 15.97 -30.91
N THR A 289 -4.90 16.79 -31.86
CA THR A 289 -4.05 17.64 -32.69
C THR A 289 -3.45 18.74 -31.80
N SER A 290 -2.36 18.46 -31.08
CA SER A 290 -1.35 19.47 -30.67
C SER A 290 -0.11 18.87 -29.98
N VAL A 291 0.96 18.79 -30.77
CA VAL A 291 2.39 19.03 -30.50
C VAL A 291 2.98 18.74 -29.09
N SER A 292 3.83 17.71 -29.03
CA SER A 292 5.29 17.78 -28.74
C SER A 292 5.78 16.41 -28.21
N SER A 293 6.72 15.80 -28.93
CA SER A 293 7.41 14.52 -28.66
C SER A 293 6.53 13.25 -28.61
N GLY A 294 5.47 13.23 -27.80
CA GLY A 294 4.50 12.12 -27.77
C GLY A 294 3.73 11.95 -29.09
N SER A 295 3.56 13.04 -29.84
CA SER A 295 2.91 13.03 -31.16
C SER A 295 3.69 12.23 -32.21
N GLN A 296 5.03 12.22 -32.16
CA GLN A 296 5.84 11.47 -33.13
C GLN A 296 5.75 9.96 -32.89
N LEU A 297 5.81 9.50 -31.64
CA LEU A 297 5.69 8.08 -31.33
C LEU A 297 4.28 7.56 -31.65
N ILE A 298 3.24 8.33 -31.33
CA ILE A 298 1.85 7.99 -31.65
C ILE A 298 1.63 7.95 -33.16
N HIS A 299 2.18 8.92 -33.91
CA HIS A 299 2.12 8.89 -35.38
C HIS A 299 2.81 7.66 -35.95
N LYS A 300 4.01 7.33 -35.46
CA LYS A 300 4.75 6.12 -35.87
C LYS A 300 3.98 4.83 -35.56
N LEU A 301 3.35 4.74 -34.38
CA LEU A 301 2.49 3.60 -34.01
C LEU A 301 1.28 3.46 -34.94
N LYS A 302 0.64 4.57 -35.29
CA LYS A 302 -0.51 4.59 -36.20
C LYS A 302 -0.10 4.24 -37.63
N ASP A 303 1.02 4.76 -38.11
CA ASP A 303 1.59 4.41 -39.42
C ASP A 303 1.94 2.93 -39.49
N PHE A 304 2.58 2.38 -38.45
CA PHE A 304 2.88 0.96 -38.37
C PHE A 304 1.61 0.10 -38.45
N SER A 305 0.60 0.41 -37.64
CA SER A 305 -0.68 -0.32 -37.67
C SER A 305 -1.38 -0.25 -39.03
N THR A 306 -1.34 0.92 -39.68
CA THR A 306 -1.94 1.12 -41.01
C THR A 306 -1.21 0.28 -42.06
N LYS A 307 0.13 0.29 -42.06
CA LYS A 307 0.93 -0.51 -42.99
C LYS A 307 0.78 -2.02 -42.80
N VAL A 308 0.69 -2.50 -41.55
CA VAL A 308 0.40 -3.92 -41.27
C VAL A 308 -0.99 -4.30 -41.80
N LYS A 309 -1.99 -3.43 -41.62
CA LYS A 309 -3.34 -3.64 -42.15
C LYS A 309 -3.37 -3.65 -43.67
N ASP A 310 -2.65 -2.73 -44.31
CA ASP A 310 -2.57 -2.64 -45.77
C ASP A 310 -1.83 -3.84 -46.36
N TYR A 311 -0.72 -4.28 -45.74
CA TYR A 311 -0.01 -5.51 -46.09
C TYR A 311 -0.93 -6.74 -46.00
N ALA A 312 -1.73 -6.86 -44.95
CA ALA A 312 -2.67 -7.98 -44.81
C ALA A 312 -3.68 -8.06 -45.98
N ASN A 313 -4.01 -6.92 -46.60
CA ASN A 313 -4.93 -6.84 -47.73
C ASN A 313 -4.25 -7.01 -49.10
N THR A 314 -3.09 -6.38 -49.30
CA THR A 314 -2.41 -6.31 -50.62
C THR A 314 -1.30 -7.34 -50.80
N LYS A 315 -0.73 -7.85 -49.70
CA LYS A 315 0.47 -8.70 -49.65
C LYS A 315 1.69 -8.10 -50.37
N ASP A 316 1.84 -6.78 -50.34
CA ASP A 316 3.00 -6.08 -50.90
C ASP A 316 4.22 -6.14 -49.97
N ASP A 317 5.30 -6.77 -50.43
CA ASP A 317 6.54 -6.94 -49.66
C ASP A 317 7.24 -5.60 -49.31
N ASN A 318 7.00 -4.52 -50.06
CA ASN A 318 7.52 -3.20 -49.70
C ASN A 318 6.85 -2.66 -48.43
N LEU A 319 5.54 -2.85 -48.27
CA LEU A 319 4.80 -2.44 -47.06
C LEU A 319 5.29 -3.20 -45.84
N LYS A 320 5.64 -4.48 -46.01
CA LYS A 320 6.26 -5.30 -44.95
C LYS A 320 7.60 -4.75 -44.51
N GLN A 321 8.49 -4.41 -45.45
CA GLN A 321 9.80 -3.83 -45.13
C GLN A 321 9.67 -2.46 -44.43
N GLU A 322 8.76 -1.61 -44.89
CA GLU A 322 8.49 -0.31 -44.26
C GLU A 322 7.90 -0.44 -42.85
N ALA A 323 7.01 -1.42 -42.63
CA ALA A 323 6.49 -1.75 -41.31
C ALA A 323 7.62 -2.25 -40.38
N ASP A 324 8.51 -3.13 -40.86
CA ASP A 324 9.67 -3.60 -40.08
C ASP A 324 10.63 -2.46 -39.71
N ILE A 325 10.86 -1.48 -40.60
CA ILE A 325 11.69 -0.30 -40.31
C ILE A 325 11.03 0.56 -39.22
N LEU A 326 9.72 0.81 -39.32
CA LEU A 326 8.98 1.56 -38.30
C LEU A 326 8.99 0.83 -36.95
N TYR A 327 8.84 -0.50 -36.97
CA TYR A 327 8.95 -1.34 -35.78
C TYR A 327 10.30 -1.12 -35.08
N GLN A 328 11.41 -1.19 -35.82
CA GLN A 328 12.76 -0.96 -35.26
C GLN A 328 12.96 0.47 -34.72
N GLN A 329 12.24 1.46 -35.26
CA GLN A 329 12.30 2.83 -34.76
C GLN A 329 11.43 3.08 -33.52
N ILE A 330 10.35 2.31 -33.33
CA ILE A 330 9.43 2.41 -32.20
C ILE A 330 9.96 1.63 -31.00
N LEU A 331 10.61 0.48 -31.26
CA LEU A 331 11.07 -0.47 -30.24
C LEU A 331 11.94 0.16 -29.12
N PRO A 332 12.86 1.11 -29.39
CA PRO A 332 13.69 1.74 -28.36
C PRO A 332 12.90 2.68 -27.43
N SER A 333 11.71 3.12 -27.87
CA SER A 333 10.87 4.06 -27.13
C SER A 333 9.85 3.39 -26.21
N LEU A 334 9.74 2.06 -26.25
CA LEU A 334 8.79 1.28 -25.45
C LEU A 334 9.54 0.32 -24.50
N ALA A 335 9.15 0.35 -23.22
CA ALA A 335 9.65 -0.60 -22.22
C ALA A 335 9.39 -2.05 -22.67
N LYS A 336 10.32 -2.97 -22.35
CA LYS A 336 10.30 -4.37 -22.84
C LYS A 336 9.00 -5.10 -22.52
N ASP A 337 8.40 -4.80 -21.36
CA ASP A 337 7.19 -5.47 -20.89
C ASP A 337 5.93 -4.62 -20.99
N ALA A 338 5.99 -3.48 -21.69
CA ALA A 338 4.83 -2.61 -21.87
C ALA A 338 3.73 -3.30 -22.71
N PRO A 339 2.44 -3.15 -22.34
CA PRO A 339 1.32 -3.69 -23.12
C PRO A 339 1.36 -3.27 -24.59
N ARG A 340 1.71 -2.01 -24.88
CA ARG A 340 1.86 -1.50 -26.25
C ARG A 340 2.96 -2.21 -27.04
N ARG A 341 4.05 -2.61 -26.39
CA ARG A 341 5.12 -3.35 -27.03
C ARG A 341 4.69 -4.78 -27.36
N ARG A 342 4.00 -5.46 -26.45
CA ARG A 342 3.42 -6.79 -26.73
C ARG A 342 2.45 -6.75 -27.91
N ALA A 343 1.60 -5.72 -27.96
CA ALA A 343 0.72 -5.51 -29.11
C ALA A 343 1.50 -5.29 -30.41
N LEU A 344 2.56 -4.47 -30.37
CA LEU A 344 3.44 -4.24 -31.52
C LEU A 344 4.15 -5.53 -31.98
N ASP A 345 4.68 -6.32 -31.04
CA ASP A 345 5.34 -7.60 -31.29
C ASP A 345 4.39 -8.65 -31.88
N SER A 346 3.09 -8.60 -31.53
CA SER A 346 2.07 -9.50 -32.10
C SER A 346 1.64 -9.13 -33.52
N LEU A 347 1.80 -7.86 -33.90
CA LEU A 347 1.44 -7.33 -35.21
C LEU A 347 2.56 -7.47 -36.25
N ARG A 348 3.80 -7.58 -35.77
CA ARG A 348 4.96 -7.93 -36.59
C ARG A 348 4.96 -9.42 -36.93
#